data_AF-A0A538KDJ9-F1
#
_entry.id   AF-A0A538KDJ9-F1
#
_cell.length_a   1.000
_cell.length_b   1.000
_cell.length_c   1.000
_cell.angle_alpha   90.00
_cell.angle_beta   90.00
_cell.angle_gamma   90.00
#
_symmetry.space_group_name_H-M   'P 1'
#
loop_
_entity.id
_entity.type
_entity.pdbx_description
1 polymer ?
#
loop_
_entity_poly.entity_id
_entity_poly.type
_entity_poly.pdbx_seq_one_letter_code
_entity_poly.pdbx_strand_id
1 'polypeptide(L)'
;MTSDGSPYSRFRRALATGNETLVIAAARELPRISLDDALRVCLVLRDGDRDRFERAAVRWLGRFALEARRATINDLRAAADALDALPGQPVAAMERLQALCLARGIG
;
A
#
# COMPACT_ATOMS: atom_id res chain seq x y z
N MET A 1 31.84 -7.24 -1.06
CA MET A 1 30.74 -6.41 -1.60
C MET A 1 29.49 -7.25 -1.60
N THR A 2 28.58 -7.03 -0.65
CA THR A 2 27.26 -7.67 -0.73
C THR A 2 26.51 -7.03 -1.89
N SER A 3 25.92 -7.89 -2.72
CA SER A 3 25.01 -7.56 -3.82
C SER A 3 23.74 -6.91 -3.27
N ASP A 4 23.87 -5.69 -2.76
CA ASP A 4 22.70 -4.87 -2.52
C ASP A 4 22.13 -4.52 -3.88
N GLY A 5 21.18 -5.36 -4.31
CA GLY A 5 20.41 -5.14 -5.53
C GLY A 5 19.80 -3.75 -5.55
N SER A 6 19.23 -3.36 -6.69
CA SER A 6 18.61 -2.04 -6.86
C SER A 6 17.73 -1.66 -5.65
N PRO A 7 17.62 -0.37 -5.30
CA PRO A 7 16.80 0.08 -4.15
C PRO A 7 15.40 -0.55 -4.12
N TYR A 8 14.80 -0.74 -5.31
CA TYR A 8 13.55 -1.47 -5.46
C TYR A 8 13.62 -2.94 -5.02
N SER A 9 14.64 -3.69 -5.44
CA SER A 9 14.86 -5.07 -4.97
C SER A 9 15.07 -5.16 -3.46
N ARG A 10 15.74 -4.17 -2.85
CA ARG A 10 15.87 -4.08 -1.38
C ARG A 10 14.51 -3.85 -0.73
N PHE A 11 13.70 -2.93 -1.25
CA PHE A 11 12.34 -2.67 -0.79
C PHE A 11 11.44 -3.90 -0.93
N ARG A 12 11.49 -4.63 -2.05
CA ARG A 12 10.76 -5.89 -2.25
C ARG A 12 11.13 -6.96 -1.23
N ARG A 13 12.43 -7.10 -0.92
CA ARG A 13 12.89 -8.00 0.14
C ARG A 13 12.37 -7.56 1.51
N ALA A 14 12.41 -6.25 1.80
CA ALA A 14 11.89 -5.72 3.06
C ALA A 14 10.39 -6.01 3.22
N LEU A 15 9.58 -5.82 2.19
CA LEU A 15 8.15 -6.16 2.21
C LEU A 15 7.91 -7.64 2.56
N ALA A 16 8.73 -8.55 2.02
CA ALA A 16 8.62 -9.98 2.31
C ALA A 16 8.90 -10.34 3.78
N THR A 17 9.62 -9.48 4.52
CA THR A 17 9.89 -9.70 5.96
C THR A 17 8.70 -9.31 6.85
N GLY A 18 7.79 -8.46 6.36
CA GLY A 18 6.74 -7.87 7.19
C GLY A 18 7.24 -6.93 8.30
N ASN A 19 8.54 -6.64 8.38
CA ASN A 19 9.09 -5.77 9.42
C ASN A 19 8.89 -4.31 9.05
N GLU A 20 8.03 -3.61 9.78
CA GLU A 20 7.67 -2.21 9.53
C GLU A 20 8.89 -1.28 9.43
N THR A 21 9.85 -1.43 10.34
CA THR A 21 11.04 -0.58 10.38
C THR A 21 11.87 -0.75 9.11
N LEU A 22 12.09 -2.00 8.67
CA LEU A 22 12.84 -2.28 7.44
C LEU A 22 12.09 -1.79 6.20
N VAL A 23 10.77 -1.97 6.16
CA VAL A 23 9.92 -1.53 5.05
C VAL A 23 9.93 -0.01 4.91
N ILE A 24 9.74 0.73 6.01
CA ILE A 24 9.76 2.20 6.00
C ILE A 24 11.14 2.71 5.60
N ALA A 25 12.22 2.11 6.12
CA ALA A 25 13.57 2.48 5.76
C ALA A 25 13.82 2.31 4.26
N ALA A 26 13.52 1.13 3.71
CA ALA A 26 13.70 0.87 2.28
C ALA A 26 12.77 1.70 1.38
N ALA A 27 11.54 1.97 1.83
CA ALA A 27 10.58 2.82 1.10
C ALA A 27 11.11 4.26 0.92
N ARG A 28 11.81 4.80 1.92
CA ARG A 28 12.39 6.16 1.87
C ARG A 28 13.54 6.29 0.87
N GLU A 29 14.16 5.19 0.47
CA GLU A 29 15.23 5.18 -0.54
C GLU A 29 14.67 5.25 -1.97
N LEU A 30 13.37 5.02 -2.15
CA LEU A 30 12.73 5.04 -3.46
C LEU A 30 12.34 6.47 -3.85
N PRO A 31 12.67 6.93 -5.06
CA PRO A 31 12.23 8.25 -5.54
C PRO A 31 10.71 8.30 -5.74
N ARG A 32 10.10 7.15 -6.03
CA ARG A 32 8.65 6.99 -6.19
C ARG A 32 8.24 5.58 -5.79
N ILE A 33 7.09 5.49 -5.14
CA ILE A 33 6.43 4.23 -4.80
C ILE A 33 5.16 4.12 -5.63
N SER A 34 4.99 3.02 -6.37
CA SER A 34 3.75 2.73 -7.10
C SER A 34 2.56 2.69 -6.14
N LEU A 35 1.35 2.89 -6.65
CA LEU A 35 0.17 2.83 -5.78
C LEU A 35 -0.07 1.40 -5.25
N ASP A 36 0.29 0.38 -6.04
CA ASP A 36 0.26 -1.04 -5.64
C ASP A 36 1.26 -1.36 -4.51
N ASP A 37 2.50 -0.89 -4.60
CA ASP A 37 3.47 -1.08 -3.52
C ASP A 37 3.10 -0.29 -2.26
N ALA A 38 2.47 0.88 -2.42
CA ALA A 38 1.96 1.63 -1.29
C ALA A 38 0.82 0.88 -0.55
N LEU A 39 0.01 0.07 -1.24
CA LEU A 39 -0.93 -0.86 -0.58
C LEU A 39 -0.19 -1.90 0.26
N ARG A 40 0.89 -2.47 -0.29
CA ARG A 40 1.69 -3.46 0.45
C ARG A 40 2.32 -2.86 1.71
N VAL A 41 2.69 -1.58 1.68
CA VAL A 41 3.13 -0.86 2.88
C VAL A 41 1.98 -0.74 3.89
N CYS A 42 0.77 -0.37 3.47
CA CYS A 42 -0.39 -0.34 4.37
C CYS A 42 -0.65 -1.71 5.01
N LEU A 43 -0.54 -2.78 4.21
CA LEU A 43 -0.67 -4.16 4.68
C LEU A 43 0.35 -4.50 5.76
N VAL A 44 1.61 -4.05 5.63
CA VAL A 44 2.65 -4.26 6.64
C VAL A 44 2.36 -3.49 7.93
N LEU A 45 1.89 -2.24 7.82
CA LEU A 45 1.63 -1.37 8.98
C LEU A 45 0.37 -1.74 9.78
N ARG A 46 -0.48 -2.63 9.26
CA ARG A 46 -1.80 -2.92 9.84
C ARG A 46 -1.73 -3.48 11.27
N ASP A 47 -0.65 -4.18 11.61
CA ASP A 47 -0.52 -4.96 12.86
C ASP A 47 0.29 -4.21 13.94
N GLY A 48 0.95 -3.08 13.61
CA GLY A 48 1.74 -2.29 14.56
C GLY A 48 1.03 -1.02 15.02
N ASP A 49 1.63 0.14 14.75
CA ASP A 49 1.13 1.44 15.21
C ASP A 49 -0.11 1.87 14.39
N ARG A 50 -1.28 1.84 15.05
CA ARG A 50 -2.57 2.19 14.43
C ARG A 50 -2.58 3.58 13.81
N ASP A 51 -1.88 4.56 14.39
CA ASP A 51 -1.82 5.92 13.85
C ASP A 51 -0.91 6.01 12.61
N ARG A 52 0.08 5.12 12.49
CA ARG A 52 0.87 5.00 11.25
C ARG A 52 0.08 4.32 10.14
N PHE A 53 -0.65 3.26 10.47
CA PHE A 53 -1.54 2.60 9.54
C PHE A 53 -2.57 3.59 8.97
N GLU A 54 -3.28 4.30 9.85
CA GLU A 54 -4.31 5.28 9.47
C GLU A 54 -3.77 6.34 8.52
N ARG A 55 -2.64 6.97 8.86
CA ARG A 55 -2.01 7.98 8.01
C ARG A 55 -1.56 7.41 6.66
N ALA A 56 -1.09 6.16 6.63
CA ALA A 56 -0.69 5.51 5.39
C ALA A 56 -1.91 5.20 4.51
N ALA A 57 -3.00 4.70 5.10
CA ALA A 57 -4.26 4.38 4.44
C ALA A 57 -4.92 5.64 3.87
N VAL A 58 -5.04 6.73 4.65
CA VAL A 58 -5.59 8.01 4.20
C VAL A 58 -4.77 8.60 3.04
N ARG A 59 -3.43 8.59 3.17
CA ARG A 59 -2.55 9.06 2.08
C ARG A 59 -2.71 8.21 0.83
N TRP A 60 -2.83 6.90 0.99
CA TRP A 60 -3.07 5.99 -0.13
C TRP A 60 -4.40 6.29 -0.82
N LEU A 61 -5.47 6.48 -0.06
CA LEU A 61 -6.81 6.79 -0.58
C LEU A 61 -6.82 8.13 -1.33
N GLY A 62 -6.12 9.14 -0.82
CA GLY A 62 -5.93 10.42 -1.53
C GLY A 62 -5.19 10.26 -2.85
N ARG A 63 -4.13 9.44 -2.89
CA ARG A 63 -3.43 9.13 -4.14
C ARG A 63 -4.31 8.36 -5.12
N PHE A 64 -5.07 7.37 -4.64
CA PHE A 64 -6.04 6.65 -5.47
C PHE A 64 -7.04 7.61 -6.12
N ALA A 65 -7.61 8.55 -5.37
CA ALA A 65 -8.53 9.54 -5.90
C ALA A 65 -7.92 10.43 -7.01
N LEU A 66 -6.61 10.70 -6.95
CA LEU A 66 -5.90 11.57 -7.89
C LEU A 66 -5.32 10.82 -9.09
N GLU A 67 -4.88 9.58 -8.90
CA GLU A 67 -4.17 8.79 -9.91
C GLU A 67 -5.12 7.89 -10.73
N ALA A 68 -6.25 7.48 -10.16
CA ALA A 68 -7.17 6.53 -10.78
C ALA A 68 -7.98 7.15 -11.92
N ARG A 69 -8.08 6.43 -13.04
CA ARG A 69 -8.83 6.90 -14.19
C ARG A 69 -10.33 6.81 -13.91
N ARG A 70 -11.01 7.96 -13.94
CA ARG A 70 -12.47 8.07 -13.69
C ARG A 70 -12.87 7.43 -12.36
N ALA A 71 -12.11 7.68 -11.30
CA ALA A 71 -12.53 7.32 -9.95
C ALA A 71 -13.83 8.05 -9.59
N THR A 72 -14.71 7.34 -8.90
CA THR A 72 -16.00 7.82 -8.43
C THR A 72 -16.02 7.84 -6.91
N ILE A 73 -16.98 8.56 -6.33
CA ILE A 73 -17.20 8.55 -4.87
C ILE A 73 -17.46 7.11 -4.36
N ASN A 74 -18.12 6.27 -5.16
CA ASN A 74 -18.36 4.87 -4.79
C ASN A 74 -17.05 4.05 -4.75
N ASP A 75 -16.11 4.33 -5.65
CA ASP A 75 -14.78 3.69 -5.59
C ASP A 75 -14.02 4.11 -4.34
N LEU A 76 -14.06 5.41 -3.99
CA LEU A 76 -13.41 5.92 -2.78
C LEU A 76 -14.03 5.30 -1.51
N ARG A 77 -15.36 5.16 -1.46
CA ARG A 77 -16.04 4.46 -0.36
C ARG A 77 -15.62 3.01 -0.28
N ALA A 78 -15.66 2.28 -1.40
CA ALA A 78 -15.24 0.87 -1.43
C ALA A 78 -13.77 0.68 -1.03
N ALA A 79 -12.89 1.60 -1.43
CA ALA A 79 -11.49 1.63 -1.02
C ALA A 79 -11.34 1.89 0.49
N ALA A 80 -12.05 2.88 1.03
CA ALA A 80 -12.04 3.19 2.47
C ALA A 80 -12.55 2.00 3.30
N ASP A 81 -13.69 1.42 2.92
CA ASP A 81 -14.26 0.25 3.59
C ASP A 81 -13.31 -0.96 3.56
N ALA A 82 -12.58 -1.14 2.45
CA ALA A 82 -11.59 -2.22 2.35
C ALA A 82 -10.33 -1.93 3.20
N LEU A 83 -9.88 -0.67 3.29
CA LEU A 83 -8.78 -0.27 4.18
C LEU A 83 -9.16 -0.45 5.66
N ASP A 84 -10.36 -0.06 6.06
CA ASP A 84 -10.86 -0.27 7.43
C ASP A 84 -10.95 -1.75 7.79
N ALA A 85 -11.31 -2.60 6.83
CA ALA A 85 -11.35 -4.06 7.01
C ALA A 85 -9.96 -4.72 6.99
N LEU A 86 -8.91 -4.03 6.54
CA LEU A 86 -7.58 -4.63 6.29
C LEU A 86 -6.95 -5.28 7.53
N PRO A 87 -7.01 -4.69 8.75
CA PRO A 87 -6.42 -5.33 9.94
C PRO A 87 -7.12 -6.64 10.32
N GLY A 88 -8.44 -6.74 10.12
CA GLY A 88 -9.23 -7.92 10.49
C GLY A 88 -9.35 -8.97 9.39
N GLN A 89 -9.28 -8.56 8.12
CA GLN A 89 -9.52 -9.40 6.95
C GLN A 89 -8.52 -9.09 5.81
N PRO A 90 -7.20 -9.26 6.04
CA PRO A 90 -6.17 -8.74 5.15
C PRO A 90 -6.24 -9.30 3.74
N VAL A 91 -6.51 -10.60 3.57
CA VAL A 91 -6.59 -11.23 2.24
C VAL A 91 -7.75 -10.66 1.42
N ALA A 92 -8.97 -10.73 1.96
CA ALA A 92 -10.17 -10.26 1.27
C ALA A 92 -10.18 -8.72 1.05
N ALA A 93 -9.59 -7.95 1.98
CA ALA A 93 -9.41 -6.52 1.81
C ALA A 93 -8.41 -6.19 0.68
N MET A 94 -7.26 -6.88 0.64
CA MET A 94 -6.26 -6.69 -0.42
C MET A 94 -6.80 -7.06 -1.80
N GLU A 95 -7.52 -8.18 -1.91
CA GLU A 95 -8.16 -8.60 -3.17
C GLU A 95 -9.13 -7.53 -3.68
N ARG A 96 -9.97 -6.97 -2.80
CA ARG A 96 -10.89 -5.87 -3.15
C ARG A 96 -10.13 -4.61 -3.60
N LEU A 97 -9.08 -4.22 -2.88
CA LEU A 97 -8.26 -3.05 -3.23
C LEU A 97 -7.53 -3.23 -4.57
N GLN A 98 -6.97 -4.42 -4.82
CA GLN A 98 -6.30 -4.74 -6.08
C GLN A 98 -7.28 -4.78 -7.26
N ALA A 99 -8.45 -5.40 -7.10
CA ALA A 99 -9.49 -5.41 -8.11
C ALA A 99 -9.95 -3.99 -8.47
N LEU A 100 -10.08 -3.12 -7.46
CA LEU A 100 -10.44 -1.72 -7.66
C LEU A 100 -9.34 -0.95 -8.42
N CYS A 101 -8.07 -1.13 -8.05
CA CYS A 101 -6.92 -0.55 -8.76
C CYS A 101 -6.92 -0.97 -10.24
N LEU A 102 -7.04 -2.27 -10.51
CA LEU A 102 -7.10 -2.81 -11.87
C LEU A 102 -8.26 -2.22 -12.68
N ALA A 103 -9.47 -2.18 -12.10
CA ALA A 103 -10.65 -1.62 -12.75
C ALA A 103 -10.48 -0.13 -13.13
N ARG A 104 -9.63 0.60 -12.38
CA ARG A 104 -9.36 2.03 -12.58
C ARG A 104 -8.03 2.32 -13.29
N GLY A 105 -7.35 1.30 -13.80
CA GLY A 105 -6.12 1.45 -14.58
C GLY A 105 -4.90 1.85 -13.76
N ILE A 106 -4.89 1.50 -12.47
CA ILE A 106 -3.73 1.61 -11.59
C ILE A 106 -2.95 0.30 -11.67
N GLY A 107 -1.65 0.38 -11.99
CA GLY A 107 -0.69 -0.73 -12.01
C GLY A 107 0.70 -0.25 -11.62
#